data_AF-V4NX64-F1
#
_entry.id   AF-V4NX64-F1
#
_cell.length_a   1.000
_cell.length_b   1.000
_cell.length_c   1.000
_cell.angle_alpha   90.00
_cell.angle_beta   90.00
_cell.angle_gamma   90.00
#
_symmetry.space_group_name_H-M   'P 1'
#
loop_
_entity.id
_entity.type
_entity.pdbx_description
1 polymer ?
#
loop_
_entity_poly.entity_id
_entity_poly.type
_entity_poly.pdbx_seq_one_letter_code
_entity_poly.pdbx_strand_id
1 'polypeptide(L)'
;MSEPLQVNPLAEVSLRRVGREGHPLLVIDDVLLEPDALVAIAAEAPFSPPTGTYYPGLNAPLPRSYLETLLPVLRPSFERAFAITSDTPLVANGFFALATHRLEDFGPWQKIPHYDQLRPDHLAMVHYLCRGQGGGTAFFRHRTTGFESVTQQRRETYLITVQDELDRVGDKLSGFTGPDTPNFDMTDSVEIRFNRLIVYRSNVLHCALFDGARLEANVHAGRLTANCFFRPR
;
A
#
# COMPACT_ATOMS: atom_id res chain seq x y z
N MET A 1 -16.50 -4.45 -26.62
CA MET A 1 -16.61 -4.93 -25.22
C MET A 1 -15.23 -5.39 -24.84
N SER A 2 -14.59 -4.77 -23.86
CA SER A 2 -13.30 -5.23 -23.34
C SER A 2 -13.49 -6.64 -22.75
N GLU A 3 -12.56 -7.56 -23.01
CA GLU A 3 -12.57 -8.88 -22.40
C GLU A 3 -12.56 -8.78 -20.86
N PRO A 4 -13.15 -9.75 -20.14
CA PRO A 4 -13.14 -9.74 -18.69
C PRO A 4 -11.70 -9.82 -18.16
N LEU A 5 -11.43 -9.12 -17.06
CA LEU A 5 -10.13 -9.21 -16.37
C LEU A 5 -9.87 -10.67 -15.95
N GLN A 6 -8.66 -11.16 -16.23
CA GLN A 6 -8.23 -12.52 -15.90
C GLN A 6 -6.92 -12.49 -15.09
N VAL A 7 -6.82 -13.40 -14.12
CA VAL A 7 -5.56 -13.67 -13.42
C VAL A 7 -4.64 -14.45 -14.35
N ASN A 8 -3.37 -14.08 -14.37
CA ASN A 8 -2.36 -14.81 -15.13
C ASN A 8 -2.11 -16.19 -14.46
N PRO A 9 -2.29 -17.32 -15.17
CA PRO A 9 -2.01 -18.64 -14.61
C PRO A 9 -0.52 -18.87 -14.33
N LEU A 10 0.36 -18.03 -14.89
CA LEU A 10 1.81 -18.04 -14.65
C LEU A 10 2.26 -16.99 -13.64
N ALA A 11 1.33 -16.36 -12.90
CA ALA A 11 1.68 -15.40 -11.87
C ALA A 11 2.64 -16.02 -10.82
N GLU A 12 3.70 -15.29 -10.49
CA GLU A 12 4.71 -15.77 -9.56
C GLU A 12 4.37 -15.31 -8.15
N VAL A 13 4.07 -16.26 -7.26
CA VAL A 13 3.68 -15.98 -5.88
C VAL A 13 4.86 -16.23 -4.95
N SER A 14 5.20 -15.22 -4.15
CA SER A 14 6.18 -15.34 -3.07
C SER A 14 5.61 -14.82 -1.75
N LEU A 15 5.99 -15.49 -0.66
CA LEU A 15 5.63 -15.10 0.70
C LEU A 15 6.92 -14.98 1.51
N ARG A 16 7.14 -13.82 2.12
CA ARG A 16 8.25 -13.62 3.06
C ARG A 16 7.81 -12.98 4.37
N ARG A 17 8.71 -12.99 5.34
CA ARG A 17 8.51 -12.45 6.68
C ARG A 17 9.33 -11.17 6.81
N VAL A 18 8.67 -10.10 7.22
CA VAL A 18 9.23 -8.75 7.33
C VAL A 18 9.48 -8.41 8.78
N GLY A 19 10.65 -7.81 9.05
CA GLY A 19 11.02 -7.32 10.36
C GLY A 19 11.21 -8.41 11.42
N ARG A 20 11.39 -7.98 12.66
CA ARG A 20 11.60 -8.84 13.83
C ARG A 20 10.30 -9.47 14.32
N GLU A 21 9.15 -8.82 14.10
CA GLU A 21 7.83 -9.37 14.42
C GLU A 21 7.37 -10.42 13.39
N GLY A 22 8.08 -10.58 12.27
CA GLY A 22 7.83 -11.62 11.29
C GLY A 22 6.49 -11.43 10.55
N HIS A 23 6.14 -10.19 10.22
CA HIS A 23 4.88 -9.90 9.53
C HIS A 23 4.87 -10.53 8.13
N PRO A 24 3.79 -11.22 7.72
CA PRO A 24 3.67 -11.77 6.39
C PRO A 24 3.60 -10.66 5.34
N LEU A 25 4.37 -10.81 4.27
CA LEU A 25 4.31 -10.00 3.06
C LEU A 25 4.16 -10.94 1.87
N LEU A 26 2.99 -10.88 1.24
CA LEU A 26 2.70 -11.60 0.01
C LEU A 26 3.05 -10.69 -1.17
N VAL A 27 3.83 -11.21 -2.12
CA VAL A 27 4.14 -10.54 -3.39
C VAL A 27 3.75 -11.47 -4.53
N ILE A 28 2.99 -10.94 -5.49
CA ILE A 28 2.55 -11.64 -6.68
C ILE A 28 3.01 -10.84 -7.89
N ASP A 29 3.96 -11.38 -8.64
CA ASP A 29 4.41 -10.78 -9.90
C ASP A 29 3.55 -11.28 -11.05
N ASP A 30 3.34 -10.37 -12.02
CA ASP A 30 2.58 -10.62 -13.23
C ASP A 30 1.16 -11.14 -12.95
N VAL A 31 0.44 -10.51 -12.00
CA VAL A 31 -0.82 -11.02 -11.44
C VAL A 31 -1.98 -11.08 -12.45
N LEU A 32 -2.12 -10.10 -13.34
CA LEU A 32 -3.13 -10.12 -14.39
C LEU A 32 -2.55 -10.65 -15.71
N LEU A 33 -3.36 -11.35 -16.48
CA LEU A 33 -2.96 -11.82 -17.82
C LEU A 33 -2.77 -10.63 -18.77
N GLU A 34 -3.73 -9.70 -18.76
CA GLU A 34 -3.76 -8.50 -19.61
C GLU A 34 -3.86 -7.23 -18.74
N PRO A 35 -2.77 -6.83 -18.04
CA PRO A 35 -2.80 -5.68 -17.12
C PRO A 35 -3.06 -4.34 -17.81
N ASP A 36 -2.73 -4.21 -19.10
CA ASP A 36 -2.99 -3.00 -19.88
C ASP A 36 -4.48 -2.70 -20.04
N ALA A 37 -5.34 -3.72 -20.00
CA ALA A 37 -6.79 -3.51 -19.98
C ALA A 37 -7.23 -2.74 -18.73
N LEU A 38 -6.61 -3.00 -17.58
CA LEU A 38 -6.89 -2.27 -16.35
C LEU A 38 -6.34 -0.84 -16.38
N VAL A 39 -5.17 -0.63 -17.00
CA VAL A 39 -4.61 0.73 -17.23
C VAL A 39 -5.52 1.54 -18.16
N ALA A 40 -6.06 0.92 -19.21
CA ALA A 40 -7.01 1.58 -20.12
C ALA A 40 -8.31 1.98 -19.39
N ILE A 41 -8.82 1.13 -18.49
CA ILE A 41 -9.96 1.50 -17.63
C ILE A 41 -9.62 2.68 -16.73
N ALA A 42 -8.40 2.71 -16.16
CA ALA A 42 -7.95 3.83 -15.35
C ALA A 42 -7.84 5.13 -16.16
N ALA A 43 -7.39 5.08 -17.42
CA ALA A 43 -7.25 6.25 -18.29
C ALA A 43 -8.57 7.01 -18.50
N GLU A 44 -9.70 6.29 -18.49
CA GLU A 44 -11.05 6.86 -18.63
C GLU A 44 -11.73 7.17 -17.28
N ALA A 45 -11.06 6.89 -16.16
CA ALA A 45 -11.65 7.01 -14.83
C ALA A 45 -11.60 8.47 -14.31
N PRO A 46 -12.62 8.93 -13.56
CA PRO A 46 -12.68 10.29 -13.05
C PRO A 46 -11.78 10.46 -11.82
N PHE A 47 -10.50 10.76 -12.04
CA PHE A 47 -9.56 11.07 -10.95
C PHE A 47 -9.87 12.42 -10.30
N SER A 48 -9.99 12.41 -8.97
CA SER A 48 -10.19 13.61 -8.17
C SER A 48 -9.47 13.50 -6.83
N PRO A 49 -9.19 14.63 -6.14
CA PRO A 49 -8.72 14.59 -4.77
C PRO A 49 -9.67 13.74 -3.91
N PRO A 50 -9.16 12.77 -3.14
CA PRO A 50 -10.02 11.86 -2.40
C PRO A 50 -10.69 12.54 -1.21
N THR A 51 -11.88 12.08 -0.86
CA THR A 51 -12.55 12.39 0.41
C THR A 51 -12.40 11.21 1.37
N GLY A 52 -11.94 11.47 2.60
CA GLY A 52 -11.85 10.44 3.64
C GLY A 52 -10.59 9.56 3.63
N THR A 53 -9.57 9.89 2.85
CA THR A 53 -8.21 9.32 2.96
C THR A 53 -7.16 10.42 2.87
N TYR A 54 -5.98 10.18 3.44
CA TYR A 54 -4.81 11.07 3.38
C TYR A 54 -3.87 10.76 2.20
N TYR A 55 -4.36 10.03 1.19
CA TYR A 55 -3.56 9.67 0.03
C TYR A 55 -3.02 10.94 -0.68
N PRO A 56 -1.71 11.04 -0.97
CA PRO A 56 -1.07 12.25 -1.47
C PRO A 56 -1.23 12.43 -2.99
N GLY A 57 -2.48 12.58 -3.44
CA GLY A 57 -2.79 12.83 -4.85
C GLY A 57 -4.25 12.59 -5.21
N LEU A 58 -4.50 11.90 -6.32
CA LEU A 58 -5.83 11.72 -6.89
C LEU A 58 -6.26 10.26 -6.80
N ASN A 59 -7.55 10.03 -6.55
CA ASN A 59 -8.17 8.72 -6.58
C ASN A 59 -9.28 8.65 -7.63
N ALA A 60 -9.54 7.44 -8.13
CA ALA A 60 -10.72 7.14 -8.96
C ALA A 60 -11.32 5.77 -8.59
N PRO A 61 -12.59 5.51 -8.89
CA PRO A 61 -13.21 4.21 -8.62
C PRO A 61 -12.53 3.06 -9.36
N LEU A 62 -12.34 1.92 -8.69
CA LEU A 62 -11.98 0.66 -9.36
C LEU A 62 -13.20 0.03 -10.03
N PRO A 63 -13.03 -0.65 -11.19
CA PRO A 63 -14.11 -1.45 -11.75
C PRO A 63 -14.42 -2.61 -10.80
N ARG A 64 -15.72 -2.86 -10.57
CA ARG A 64 -16.18 -3.93 -9.66
C ARG A 64 -15.60 -5.30 -10.02
N SER A 65 -15.47 -5.57 -11.32
CA SER A 65 -14.89 -6.82 -11.84
C SER A 65 -13.46 -7.08 -11.34
N TYR A 66 -12.68 -6.05 -11.00
CA TYR A 66 -11.32 -6.22 -10.52
C TYR A 66 -11.25 -7.05 -9.23
N LEU A 67 -12.06 -6.68 -8.22
CA LEU A 67 -12.13 -7.41 -6.97
C LEU A 67 -12.86 -8.74 -7.12
N GLU A 68 -13.88 -8.82 -7.97
CA GLU A 68 -14.59 -10.07 -8.27
C GLU A 68 -13.66 -11.12 -8.93
N THR A 69 -12.73 -10.68 -9.78
CA THR A 69 -11.70 -11.53 -10.38
C THR A 69 -10.63 -11.95 -9.38
N LEU A 70 -10.08 -11.00 -8.58
CA LEU A 70 -8.93 -11.29 -7.73
C LEU A 70 -9.27 -12.02 -6.42
N LEU A 71 -10.38 -11.66 -5.77
CA LEU A 71 -10.69 -12.18 -4.42
C LEU A 71 -10.73 -13.71 -4.34
N PRO A 72 -11.40 -14.43 -5.25
CA PRO A 72 -11.43 -15.90 -5.21
C PRO A 72 -10.04 -16.53 -5.27
N VAL A 73 -9.12 -15.93 -6.02
CA VAL A 73 -7.75 -16.43 -6.20
C VAL A 73 -6.84 -16.06 -5.03
N LEU A 74 -7.09 -14.90 -4.39
CA LEU A 74 -6.32 -14.44 -3.24
C LEU A 74 -6.70 -15.15 -1.92
N ARG A 75 -7.94 -15.65 -1.81
CA ARG A 75 -8.48 -16.32 -0.60
C ARG A 75 -7.57 -17.40 -0.02
N PRO A 76 -7.05 -18.38 -0.79
CA PRO A 76 -6.13 -19.38 -0.24
C PRO A 76 -4.83 -18.78 0.32
N SER A 77 -4.34 -17.69 -0.28
CA SER A 77 -3.16 -16.99 0.23
C SER A 77 -3.47 -16.18 1.49
N PHE A 78 -4.68 -15.61 1.60
CA PHE A 78 -5.15 -14.94 2.82
C PHE A 78 -5.20 -15.91 4.00
N GLU A 79 -5.68 -17.12 3.77
CA GLU A 79 -5.73 -18.16 4.79
C GLU A 79 -4.32 -18.59 5.23
N ARG A 80 -3.45 -18.96 4.28
CA ARG A 80 -2.09 -19.45 4.58
C ARG A 80 -1.18 -18.40 5.20
N ALA A 81 -1.20 -17.17 4.69
CA ALA A 81 -0.26 -16.14 5.11
C ALA A 81 -0.78 -15.30 6.29
N PHE A 82 -2.09 -15.05 6.35
CA PHE A 82 -2.68 -14.08 7.27
C PHE A 82 -3.67 -14.67 8.27
N ALA A 83 -3.94 -15.99 8.20
CA ALA A 83 -4.90 -16.71 9.04
C ALA A 83 -6.34 -16.18 8.93
N ILE A 84 -6.72 -15.70 7.74
CA ILE A 84 -8.10 -15.31 7.41
C ILE A 84 -8.72 -16.45 6.61
N THR A 85 -9.64 -17.20 7.22
CA THR A 85 -10.23 -18.40 6.63
C THR A 85 -11.04 -18.09 5.37
N SER A 86 -11.10 -19.05 4.45
CA SER A 86 -11.81 -18.90 3.19
C SER A 86 -13.31 -18.61 3.33
N ASP A 87 -13.94 -19.06 4.42
CA ASP A 87 -15.35 -18.84 4.77
C ASP A 87 -15.61 -17.50 5.49
N THR A 88 -14.57 -16.82 5.98
CA THR A 88 -14.72 -15.52 6.65
C THR A 88 -15.32 -14.50 5.68
N PRO A 89 -16.51 -13.93 5.94
CA PRO A 89 -17.05 -12.87 5.07
C PRO A 89 -16.15 -11.65 5.11
N LEU A 90 -15.81 -11.10 3.94
CA LEU A 90 -14.95 -9.93 3.82
C LEU A 90 -15.73 -8.74 3.27
N VAL A 91 -15.48 -7.56 3.85
CA VAL A 91 -15.74 -6.29 3.20
C VAL A 91 -14.47 -5.90 2.46
N ALA A 92 -14.60 -5.69 1.14
CA ALA A 92 -13.52 -5.27 0.27
C ALA A 92 -13.87 -3.93 -0.38
N ASN A 93 -12.94 -2.99 -0.38
CA ASN A 93 -13.04 -1.75 -1.12
C ASN A 93 -11.70 -1.42 -1.76
N GLY A 94 -11.72 -0.50 -2.73
CA GLY A 94 -10.49 -0.05 -3.37
C GLY A 94 -10.71 1.08 -4.35
N PHE A 95 -9.59 1.63 -4.81
CA PHE A 95 -9.53 2.77 -5.72
C PHE A 95 -8.26 2.71 -6.57
N PHE A 96 -8.33 3.25 -7.78
CA PHE A 96 -7.14 3.68 -8.48
C PHE A 96 -6.57 4.91 -7.77
N ALA A 97 -5.25 5.06 -7.79
CA ALA A 97 -4.58 6.21 -7.23
C ALA A 97 -3.38 6.65 -8.08
N LEU A 98 -3.19 7.96 -8.13
CA LEU A 98 -2.02 8.62 -8.72
C LEU A 98 -1.43 9.55 -7.66
N ALA A 99 -0.18 9.31 -7.28
CA ALA A 99 0.54 10.23 -6.40
C ALA A 99 0.93 11.48 -7.21
N THR A 100 0.49 12.65 -6.74
CA THR A 100 0.70 13.93 -7.44
C THR A 100 1.20 15.05 -6.54
N HIS A 101 1.10 14.88 -5.23
CA HIS A 101 1.56 15.88 -4.28
C HIS A 101 3.08 15.93 -4.27
N ARG A 102 3.62 17.15 -4.17
CA ARG A 102 5.04 17.40 -3.98
C ARG A 102 5.34 17.41 -2.49
N LEU A 103 6.62 17.34 -2.11
CA LEU A 103 7.02 17.22 -0.72
C LEU A 103 6.49 18.38 0.17
N GLU A 104 6.39 19.58 -0.39
CA GLU A 104 5.84 20.77 0.25
C GLU A 104 4.36 20.65 0.61
N ASP A 105 3.61 19.76 -0.04
CA ASP A 105 2.18 19.52 0.24
C ASP A 105 1.96 18.56 1.41
N PHE A 106 3.03 17.92 1.92
CA PHE A 106 2.94 16.90 2.95
C PHE A 106 3.04 17.53 4.35
N GLY A 107 2.06 17.21 5.20
CA GLY A 107 2.17 17.46 6.63
C GLY A 107 3.21 16.56 7.30
N PRO A 108 3.69 16.89 8.52
CA PRO A 108 4.73 16.11 9.21
C PRO A 108 4.42 14.62 9.34
N TRP A 109 3.17 14.28 9.69
CA TRP A 109 2.71 12.89 9.81
C TRP A 109 2.71 12.12 8.47
N GLN A 110 2.64 12.80 7.33
CA GLN A 110 2.69 12.16 6.02
C GLN A 110 4.13 11.90 5.55
N LYS A 111 5.14 12.46 6.25
CA LYS A 111 6.58 12.30 5.96
C LYS A 111 7.24 11.19 6.79
N ILE A 112 6.45 10.40 7.52
CA ILE A 112 6.90 9.26 8.31
C ILE A 112 6.08 8.01 7.98
N PRO A 113 6.53 6.80 8.40
CA PRO A 113 5.73 5.59 8.26
C PRO A 113 4.39 5.68 8.97
N HIS A 114 3.36 5.09 8.37
CA HIS A 114 2.00 5.06 8.88
C HIS A 114 1.46 3.63 8.98
N TYR A 115 0.28 3.52 9.58
CA TYR A 115 -0.56 2.32 9.56
C TYR A 115 -1.96 2.74 9.14
N ASP A 116 -2.69 1.88 8.43
CA ASP A 116 -4.03 2.20 7.93
C ASP A 116 -5.13 1.86 8.96
N GLN A 117 -4.93 0.75 9.68
CA GLN A 117 -5.92 0.18 10.61
C GLN A 117 -5.22 -0.43 11.81
N LEU A 118 -5.94 -0.57 12.93
CA LEU A 118 -5.36 -1.09 14.18
C LEU A 118 -5.46 -2.61 14.31
N ARG A 119 -6.37 -3.23 13.56
CA ARG A 119 -6.65 -4.65 13.69
C ARG A 119 -5.72 -5.47 12.79
N PRO A 120 -5.10 -6.54 13.30
CA PRO A 120 -4.15 -7.33 12.52
C PRO A 120 -4.81 -8.14 11.40
N ASP A 121 -6.10 -8.44 11.50
CA ASP A 121 -6.88 -9.15 10.47
C ASP A 121 -7.37 -8.24 9.33
N HIS A 122 -7.01 -6.95 9.36
CA HIS A 122 -7.23 -6.05 8.23
C HIS A 122 -6.01 -6.10 7.31
N LEU A 123 -6.26 -6.22 6.00
CA LEU A 123 -5.21 -6.28 4.99
C LEU A 123 -5.27 -5.07 4.07
N ALA A 124 -4.10 -4.59 3.68
CA ALA A 124 -3.91 -3.62 2.61
C ALA A 124 -3.24 -4.32 1.42
N MET A 125 -3.58 -3.85 0.23
CA MET A 125 -3.07 -4.37 -1.03
C MET A 125 -2.74 -3.23 -1.97
N VAL A 126 -1.57 -3.30 -2.59
CA VAL A 126 -1.13 -2.35 -3.62
C VAL A 126 -0.79 -3.14 -4.86
N HIS A 127 -1.42 -2.80 -5.99
CA HIS A 127 -1.09 -3.34 -7.30
C HIS A 127 -0.51 -2.21 -8.15
N TYR A 128 0.76 -2.34 -8.51
CA TYR A 128 1.49 -1.36 -9.30
C TYR A 128 1.15 -1.50 -10.80
N LEU A 129 0.61 -0.43 -11.38
CA LEU A 129 0.13 -0.38 -12.76
C LEU A 129 0.92 0.63 -13.60
N CYS A 130 2.09 1.03 -13.12
CA CYS A 130 2.95 2.02 -13.77
C CYS A 130 4.26 1.40 -14.26
N ARG A 131 4.79 1.95 -15.35
CA ARG A 131 6.06 1.53 -15.97
C ARG A 131 7.11 2.62 -15.81
N GLY A 132 8.37 2.20 -15.65
CA GLY A 132 9.51 3.12 -15.54
C GLY A 132 9.37 4.10 -14.37
N GLN A 133 8.83 3.63 -13.24
CA GLN A 133 8.72 4.35 -11.97
C GLN A 133 9.69 3.74 -10.96
N GLY A 134 10.34 4.59 -10.17
CA GLY A 134 11.14 4.16 -9.02
C GLY A 134 10.34 4.07 -7.72
N GLY A 135 11.02 3.68 -6.65
CA GLY A 135 10.46 3.57 -5.30
C GLY A 135 9.69 2.27 -5.11
N GLY A 136 8.59 2.32 -4.37
CA GLY A 136 7.91 1.10 -3.94
C GLY A 136 7.04 1.29 -2.71
N THR A 137 6.93 0.22 -1.94
CA THR A 137 6.39 0.24 -0.57
C THR A 137 7.45 -0.30 0.38
N ALA A 138 7.78 0.48 1.40
CA ALA A 138 8.71 0.09 2.45
C ALA A 138 7.99 -0.17 3.77
N PHE A 139 8.60 -1.00 4.61
CA PHE A 139 8.14 -1.39 5.92
C PHE A 139 9.16 -0.95 6.96
N PHE A 140 8.68 -0.63 8.16
CA PHE A 140 9.49 0.07 9.15
C PHE A 140 9.32 -0.48 10.57
N ARG A 141 10.34 -0.23 11.38
CA ARG A 141 10.31 -0.36 12.83
C ARG A 141 10.50 1.03 13.43
N HIS A 142 9.62 1.43 14.32
CA HIS A 142 9.82 2.62 15.13
C HIS A 142 10.89 2.36 16.20
N ARG A 143 11.94 3.18 16.27
CA ARG A 143 13.12 2.94 17.10
C ARG A 143 12.80 2.95 18.59
N THR A 144 12.13 4.00 19.04
CA THR A 144 11.88 4.29 20.46
C THR A 144 10.94 3.27 21.09
N THR A 145 9.80 2.98 20.45
CA THR A 145 8.85 1.98 20.97
C THR A 145 9.21 0.55 20.60
N GLY A 146 10.04 0.38 19.57
CA GLY A 146 10.38 -0.92 18.99
C GLY A 146 9.27 -1.55 18.15
N PHE A 147 8.16 -0.85 17.91
CA PHE A 147 7.00 -1.40 17.20
C PHE A 147 7.26 -1.49 15.69
N GLU A 148 6.84 -2.59 15.09
CA GLU A 148 6.71 -2.76 13.63
C GLU A 148 5.24 -2.73 13.19
N SER A 149 4.33 -2.85 14.17
CA SER A 149 2.89 -2.77 13.96
C SER A 149 2.19 -2.06 15.12
N VAL A 150 1.11 -1.33 14.81
CA VAL A 150 0.33 -0.56 15.77
C VAL A 150 -1.04 -1.22 15.95
N THR A 151 -1.23 -1.87 17.10
CA THR A 151 -2.52 -2.43 17.51
C THR A 151 -3.30 -1.44 18.37
N GLN A 152 -4.56 -1.75 18.67
CA GLN A 152 -5.38 -0.95 19.60
C GLN A 152 -4.65 -0.67 20.93
N GLN A 153 -3.95 -1.66 21.47
CA GLN A 153 -3.22 -1.56 22.75
C GLN A 153 -1.95 -0.71 22.63
N ARG A 154 -1.30 -0.71 21.45
CA ARG A 154 -0.05 0.03 21.19
C ARG A 154 -0.29 1.48 20.78
N ARG A 155 -1.49 1.80 20.30
CA ARG A 155 -1.81 3.08 19.63
C ARG A 155 -1.49 4.30 20.48
N GLU A 156 -1.94 4.33 21.73
CA GLU A 156 -1.77 5.51 22.57
C GLU A 156 -0.29 5.81 22.82
N THR A 157 0.47 4.81 23.26
CA THR A 157 1.92 4.93 23.44
C THR A 157 2.62 5.34 22.15
N TYR A 158 2.24 4.74 21.02
CA TYR A 158 2.82 5.09 19.71
C TYR A 158 2.56 6.56 19.35
N LEU A 159 1.30 6.99 19.39
CA LEU A 159 0.94 8.36 18.98
C LEU A 159 1.57 9.43 19.86
N ILE A 160 1.57 9.25 21.18
CA ILE A 160 2.19 10.20 22.11
C ILE A 160 3.69 10.29 21.84
N THR A 161 4.38 9.15 21.73
CA THR A 161 5.83 9.12 21.50
C THR A 161 6.20 9.78 20.17
N VAL A 162 5.48 9.44 19.10
CA VAL A 162 5.76 9.98 17.76
C VAL A 162 5.42 11.47 17.70
N GLN A 163 4.35 11.93 18.35
CA GLN A 163 4.03 13.36 18.39
C GLN A 163 5.15 14.16 19.08
N ASP A 164 5.61 13.71 20.25
CA ASP A 164 6.73 14.35 20.97
C ASP A 164 8.01 14.39 20.11
N GLU A 165 8.25 13.33 19.35
CA GLU A 165 9.39 13.25 18.43
C GLU A 165 9.26 14.20 17.24
N LEU A 166 8.08 14.27 16.61
CA LEU A 166 7.80 15.21 15.52
C LEU A 166 7.99 16.66 15.99
N ASP A 167 7.54 16.99 17.19
CA ASP A 167 7.70 18.33 17.78
C ASP A 167 9.18 18.67 18.02
N ARG A 168 10.02 17.69 18.37
CA ARG A 168 11.48 17.87 18.55
C ARG A 168 12.26 17.91 17.25
N VAL A 169 11.87 17.10 16.27
CA VAL A 169 12.51 17.04 14.96
C VAL A 169 12.19 18.32 14.18
N GLY A 170 10.96 18.85 14.32
CA GLY A 170 10.52 20.08 13.69
C GLY A 170 10.71 20.06 12.18
N ASP A 171 11.28 21.14 11.63
CA ASP A 171 11.50 21.31 10.19
C ASP A 171 12.58 20.39 9.59
N LYS A 172 13.21 19.53 10.40
CA LYS A 172 14.24 18.59 9.92
C LYS A 172 13.66 17.43 9.10
N LEU A 173 12.33 17.26 9.06
CA LEU A 173 11.66 16.37 8.11
C LEU A 173 11.58 17.02 6.72
N SER A 174 12.72 17.05 6.04
CA SER A 174 12.94 17.72 4.76
C SER A 174 12.85 16.80 3.54
N GLY A 175 12.39 15.56 3.70
CA GLY A 175 12.33 14.55 2.64
C GLY A 175 11.08 13.69 2.72
N PHE A 176 10.83 12.92 1.66
CA PHE A 176 9.87 11.82 1.73
C PHE A 176 10.37 10.72 2.67
N THR A 177 9.45 9.88 3.14
CA THR A 177 9.81 8.69 3.91
C THR A 177 10.77 7.80 3.12
N GLY A 178 11.81 7.29 3.78
CA GLY A 178 12.88 6.50 3.18
C GLY A 178 13.84 5.91 4.22
N PRO A 179 15.01 5.41 3.80
CA PRO A 179 15.99 4.77 4.69
C PRO A 179 16.48 5.67 5.83
N ASP A 180 16.55 6.98 5.59
CA ASP A 180 17.07 7.98 6.53
C ASP A 180 15.98 8.68 7.35
N THR A 181 14.74 8.19 7.32
CA THR A 181 13.65 8.81 8.09
C THR A 181 13.96 8.79 9.59
N PRO A 182 14.02 9.96 10.27
CA PRO A 182 14.33 10.04 11.69
C PRO A 182 13.41 9.14 12.54
N ASN A 183 13.99 8.50 13.56
CA ASN A 183 13.30 7.61 14.51
C ASN A 183 12.73 6.30 13.94
N PHE A 184 12.92 6.01 12.65
CA PHE A 184 12.51 4.75 12.04
C PHE A 184 13.70 3.99 11.46
N ASP A 185 13.63 2.67 11.52
CA ASP A 185 14.49 1.76 10.76
C ASP A 185 13.66 1.15 9.64
N MET A 186 14.11 1.26 8.39
CA MET A 186 13.50 0.51 7.29
C MET A 186 13.87 -0.97 7.42
N THR A 187 12.87 -1.84 7.53
CA THR A 187 13.06 -3.28 7.78
C THR A 187 13.03 -4.11 6.51
N ASP A 188 12.25 -3.69 5.52
CA ASP A 188 12.14 -4.33 4.21
C ASP A 188 11.51 -3.35 3.20
N SER A 189 11.62 -3.63 1.91
CA SER A 189 10.92 -2.90 0.86
C SER A 189 10.58 -3.79 -0.34
N VAL A 190 9.54 -3.39 -1.06
CA VAL A 190 9.19 -3.96 -2.35
C VAL A 190 9.24 -2.87 -3.40
N GLU A 191 10.14 -3.04 -4.35
CA GLU A 191 10.27 -2.16 -5.49
C GLU A 191 9.05 -2.25 -6.41
N ILE A 192 8.74 -1.12 -7.07
CA ILE A 192 7.74 -1.09 -8.13
C ILE A 192 8.16 -2.01 -9.28
N ARG A 193 7.25 -2.90 -9.66
CA ARG A 193 7.28 -3.63 -10.92
C ARG A 193 5.89 -3.55 -11.53
N PHE A 194 5.79 -3.29 -12.82
CA PHE A 194 4.48 -3.28 -13.48
C PHE A 194 3.80 -4.65 -13.32
N ASN A 195 2.50 -4.65 -13.01
CA ASN A 195 1.69 -5.86 -12.76
C ASN A 195 2.10 -6.66 -11.50
N ARG A 196 2.88 -6.05 -10.59
CA ARG A 196 3.16 -6.60 -9.25
C ARG A 196 2.09 -6.17 -8.26
N LEU A 197 1.60 -7.14 -7.51
CA LEU A 197 0.65 -6.95 -6.41
C LEU A 197 1.29 -7.37 -5.10
N ILE A 198 1.17 -6.54 -4.07
CA ILE A 198 1.59 -6.85 -2.71
C ILE A 198 0.40 -6.86 -1.77
N VAL A 199 0.43 -7.73 -0.76
CA VAL A 199 -0.54 -7.76 0.35
C VAL A 199 0.20 -7.83 1.67
N TYR A 200 -0.22 -7.01 2.63
CA TYR A 200 0.33 -6.95 3.98
C TYR A 200 -0.76 -6.57 4.98
N ARG A 201 -0.48 -6.70 6.28
CA ARG A 201 -1.44 -6.29 7.31
C ARG A 201 -1.48 -4.76 7.40
N SER A 202 -2.69 -4.21 7.41
CA SER A 202 -2.93 -2.76 7.48
C SER A 202 -2.39 -2.10 8.76
N ASN A 203 -2.08 -2.88 9.79
CA ASN A 203 -1.54 -2.37 11.05
C ASN A 203 -0.01 -2.34 11.11
N VAL A 204 0.68 -2.82 10.08
CA VAL A 204 2.15 -2.76 9.98
C VAL A 204 2.58 -1.36 9.55
N LEU A 205 3.66 -0.86 10.14
CA LEU A 205 4.24 0.43 9.78
C LEU A 205 4.85 0.36 8.38
N HIS A 206 4.33 1.19 7.48
CA HIS A 206 4.72 1.20 6.09
C HIS A 206 4.62 2.60 5.48
N CYS A 207 5.21 2.77 4.30
CA CYS A 207 5.05 3.99 3.51
C CYS A 207 5.35 3.73 2.03
N ALA A 208 4.80 4.56 1.15
CA ALA A 208 5.27 4.62 -0.22
C ALA A 208 6.66 5.27 -0.26
N LEU A 209 7.57 4.69 -1.07
CA LEU A 209 8.83 5.33 -1.45
C LEU A 209 8.64 6.06 -2.78
N PHE A 210 9.17 7.28 -2.88
CA PHE A 210 9.03 8.14 -4.05
C PHE A 210 10.36 8.41 -4.79
N ASP A 211 11.47 7.78 -4.37
CA ASP A 211 12.76 7.92 -5.04
C ASP A 211 12.66 7.44 -6.50
N GLY A 212 12.90 8.35 -7.44
CA GLY A 212 12.77 8.08 -8.88
C GLY A 212 11.32 7.95 -9.38
N ALA A 213 10.32 8.31 -8.58
CA ALA A 213 8.93 8.37 -9.02
C ALA A 213 8.60 9.72 -9.68
N ARG A 214 7.78 9.68 -10.74
CA ARG A 214 7.15 10.87 -11.33
C ARG A 214 5.79 11.08 -10.65
N LEU A 215 5.66 12.20 -9.95
CA LEU A 215 4.47 12.58 -9.19
C LEU A 215 3.58 13.47 -10.06
N GLU A 216 2.77 12.85 -10.92
CA GLU A 216 1.95 13.54 -11.91
C GLU A 216 0.63 12.81 -12.17
N ALA A 217 -0.37 13.55 -12.63
CA ALA A 217 -1.73 13.06 -12.84
C ALA A 217 -1.91 12.25 -14.15
N ASN A 218 -0.85 12.01 -14.91
CA ASN A 218 -0.94 11.25 -16.15
C ASN A 218 -0.94 9.74 -15.84
N VAL A 219 -2.01 9.02 -16.21
CA VAL A 219 -2.18 7.58 -15.97
C VAL A 219 -1.05 6.73 -16.55
N HIS A 220 -0.51 7.09 -17.72
CA HIS A 220 0.53 6.34 -18.41
C HIS A 220 1.95 6.69 -17.94
N ALA A 221 2.15 7.92 -17.50
CA ALA A 221 3.47 8.44 -17.17
C ALA A 221 3.74 8.54 -15.66
N GLY A 222 2.70 8.69 -14.84
CA GLY A 222 2.77 8.82 -13.38
C GLY A 222 2.74 7.50 -12.61
N ARG A 223 2.81 7.60 -11.28
CA ARG A 223 2.80 6.44 -10.36
C ARG A 223 1.38 5.91 -10.11
N LEU A 224 0.80 5.27 -11.12
CA LEU A 224 -0.50 4.62 -11.04
C LEU A 224 -0.47 3.33 -10.20
N THR A 225 -1.41 3.21 -9.27
CA THR A 225 -1.65 1.98 -8.49
C THR A 225 -3.14 1.70 -8.35
N ALA A 226 -3.52 0.43 -8.17
CA ALA A 226 -4.79 0.03 -7.60
C ALA A 226 -4.58 -0.36 -6.13
N ASN A 227 -5.24 0.34 -5.21
CA ASN A 227 -5.14 0.08 -3.77
C ASN A 227 -6.44 -0.55 -3.29
N CYS A 228 -6.35 -1.62 -2.49
CA CYS A 228 -7.51 -2.27 -1.92
C CYS A 228 -7.32 -2.58 -0.45
N PHE A 229 -8.42 -2.61 0.30
CA PHE A 229 -8.42 -3.00 1.69
C PHE A 229 -9.45 -4.10 1.92
N PHE A 230 -9.10 -5.02 2.81
CA PHE A 230 -9.92 -6.16 3.16
C PHE A 230 -10.07 -6.20 4.67
N ARG A 231 -11.29 -6.37 5.15
CA ARG A 231 -11.56 -6.59 6.57
C ARG A 231 -12.63 -7.66 6.74
N PRO A 232 -12.52 -8.53 7.76
CA PRO A 232 -13.63 -9.35 8.20
C PRO A 232 -14.87 -8.51 8.49
N ARG A 233 -16.03 -9.08 8.17
CA ARG A 233 -17.32 -8.44 8.42
C ARG A 233 -17.71 -8.48 9.89
#